data_AF-A0A0A9WIT7-F1
#
_entry.id   AF-A0A0A9WIT7-F1
#
_cell.length_a   1.000
_cell.length_b   1.000
_cell.length_c   1.000
_cell.angle_alpha   90.00
_cell.angle_beta   90.00
_cell.angle_gamma   90.00
#
_symmetry.space_group_name_H-M   'P 1'
#
loop_
_entity.id
_entity.type
_entity.pdbx_description
1 polymer ?
#
loop_
_entity_poly.entity_id
_entity_poly.type
_entity_poly.pdbx_seq_one_letter_code
_entity_poly.pdbx_strand_id
1 'polypeptide(L)'
;VYFSLGSNINMNQDFSKEVVDAFINVFSKLNKTVLMKWGGKNYPQVASNIYMQDWFPQQEVLAHKNIKLYIMHGGQASSLEAVNFGVPVIGIPFFADQRRNVRRITSAGFGHLMDVDNLTESSIAWAIDEVLNNERYKQ
;
A
#
# COMPACT_ATOMS: atom_id res chain seq x y z
N VAL A 1 3.93 8.00 -1.16
CA VAL A 1 3.17 6.77 -0.82
C VAL A 1 3.89 5.61 -1.48
N TYR A 2 4.10 4.52 -0.77
CA TYR A 2 4.66 3.30 -1.35
C TYR A 2 3.59 2.20 -1.35
N PHE A 3 3.42 1.51 -2.47
CA PHE A 3 2.47 0.41 -2.63
C PHE A 3 3.22 -0.84 -3.08
N SER A 4 3.13 -1.91 -2.29
CA SER A 4 3.72 -3.21 -2.62
C SER A 4 2.98 -4.35 -1.92
N LEU A 5 2.42 -5.28 -2.70
CA LEU A 5 1.75 -6.49 -2.21
C LEU A 5 2.70 -7.69 -2.08
N GLY A 6 4.01 -7.44 -2.02
CA GLY A 6 5.04 -8.47 -1.93
C GLY A 6 5.40 -9.09 -3.28
N SER A 7 5.95 -10.30 -3.25
CA SER A 7 6.42 -11.04 -4.42
C SER A 7 5.34 -11.94 -5.05
N ASN A 8 4.32 -12.32 -4.28
CA ASN A 8 3.40 -13.40 -4.64
C ASN A 8 2.01 -12.90 -5.07
N ILE A 9 1.80 -11.58 -5.05
CA ILE A 9 0.53 -10.94 -5.45
C ILE A 9 0.87 -9.83 -6.45
N ASN A 10 0.26 -9.89 -7.62
CA ASN A 10 0.48 -9.01 -8.76
C ASN A 10 -0.84 -8.36 -9.18
N MET A 11 -0.88 -7.03 -9.19
CA MET A 11 -2.08 -6.24 -9.53
C MET A 11 -2.70 -6.62 -10.88
N ASN A 12 -1.87 -6.92 -11.88
CA ASN A 12 -2.31 -7.22 -13.24
C ASN A 12 -2.74 -8.67 -13.49
N GLN A 13 -2.50 -9.57 -12.53
CA GLN A 13 -2.80 -10.99 -12.69
C GLN A 13 -3.87 -11.46 -11.70
N ASP A 14 -3.81 -10.94 -10.47
CA ASP A 14 -4.63 -11.44 -9.35
C ASP A 14 -5.89 -10.59 -9.09
N PHE A 15 -6.05 -9.46 -9.80
CA PHE A 15 -7.18 -8.55 -9.61
C PHE A 15 -7.89 -8.26 -10.93
N SER A 16 -9.17 -7.93 -10.80
CA SER A 16 -9.97 -7.46 -11.92
C SER A 16 -9.52 -6.06 -12.38
N LYS A 17 -9.85 -5.70 -13.62
CA LYS A 17 -9.51 -4.39 -14.18
C LYS A 17 -10.11 -3.26 -13.33
N GLU A 18 -11.31 -3.46 -12.81
CA GLU A 18 -12.03 -2.47 -11.99
C GLU A 18 -11.25 -2.14 -10.71
N VAL A 19 -10.68 -3.14 -10.03
CA VAL A 19 -9.86 -2.93 -8.82
C VAL A 19 -8.54 -2.23 -9.18
N VAL A 20 -7.89 -2.66 -10.27
CA VAL A 20 -6.66 -2.02 -10.75
C VAL A 20 -6.90 -0.54 -11.09
N ASP A 21 -7.94 -0.26 -11.86
CA ASP A 21 -8.34 1.10 -12.23
C ASP A 21 -8.67 1.92 -10.98
N ALA A 22 -9.35 1.34 -9.98
CA ALA A 22 -9.67 2.04 -8.74
C ALA A 22 -8.41 2.53 -8.01
N PHE A 23 -7.38 1.69 -7.87
CA PHE A 23 -6.11 2.11 -7.29
C PHE A 23 -5.43 3.21 -8.11
N ILE A 24 -5.34 3.05 -9.43
CA ILE A 24 -4.70 4.03 -10.32
C ILE A 24 -5.44 5.38 -10.29
N ASN A 25 -6.77 5.35 -10.31
CA ASN A 25 -7.62 6.54 -10.26
C ASN A 25 -7.47 7.27 -8.93
N VAL A 26 -7.42 6.56 -7.81
CA VAL A 26 -7.20 7.20 -6.51
C VAL A 26 -5.78 7.75 -6.42
N PHE A 27 -4.76 6.98 -6.81
CA PHE A 27 -3.36 7.39 -6.77
C PHE A 27 -3.08 8.61 -7.66
N SER A 28 -3.72 8.72 -8.83
CA SER A 28 -3.52 9.86 -9.73
C SER A 28 -4.06 11.17 -9.16
N LYS A 29 -5.06 11.11 -8.27
CA LYS A 29 -5.64 12.28 -7.59
C LYS A 29 -4.82 12.73 -6.37
N LEU A 30 -3.84 11.94 -5.93
CA LEU A 30 -3.01 12.31 -4.78
C LEU A 30 -1.99 13.39 -5.15
N ASN A 31 -1.95 14.48 -4.37
CA ASN A 31 -0.85 15.45 -4.41
C ASN A 31 0.42 14.91 -3.72
N LYS A 32 0.82 13.69 -4.07
CA LYS A 32 2.01 12.97 -3.56
C LYS A 32 2.54 12.06 -4.66
N THR A 33 3.85 11.85 -4.66
CA THR A 33 4.47 10.79 -5.44
C THR A 33 4.04 9.42 -4.91
N VAL A 34 3.60 8.55 -5.81
CA VAL A 34 3.25 7.16 -5.54
C VAL A 34 4.29 6.26 -6.19
N LEU A 35 4.98 5.47 -5.38
CA LEU A 35 5.83 4.37 -5.83
C LEU A 35 4.98 3.10 -5.82
N MET A 36 4.68 2.52 -6.97
CA MET A 36 3.79 1.38 -7.09
C MET A 36 4.53 0.17 -7.67
N LYS A 37 4.72 -0.87 -6.87
CA LYS A 37 5.24 -2.14 -7.39
C LYS A 37 4.26 -2.73 -8.41
N TRP A 38 4.75 -3.05 -9.60
CA TRP A 38 3.96 -3.59 -10.71
C TRP A 38 4.67 -4.76 -11.38
N GLY A 39 4.08 -5.95 -11.34
CA GLY A 39 4.69 -7.15 -11.91
C GLY A 39 4.65 -7.17 -13.45
N GLY A 40 5.80 -7.41 -14.08
CA GLY A 40 5.89 -7.65 -15.52
C GLY A 40 6.10 -6.41 -16.38
N LYS A 41 5.90 -6.55 -17.70
CA LYS A 41 6.24 -5.53 -18.71
C LYS A 41 5.05 -4.74 -19.26
N ASN A 42 3.83 -5.16 -18.91
CA ASN A 42 2.59 -4.56 -19.41
C ASN A 42 2.13 -3.45 -18.45
N TYR A 43 2.80 -2.30 -18.51
CA TYR A 43 2.45 -1.14 -17.70
C TYR A 43 1.21 -0.44 -18.28
N PRO A 44 0.18 -0.15 -17.46
CA PRO A 44 -0.92 0.71 -17.87
C PRO A 44 -0.44 2.16 -18.00
N GLN A 45 -1.19 2.98 -18.73
CA GLN A 45 -0.98 4.42 -18.68
C GLN A 45 -1.38 4.94 -17.30
N VAL A 46 -0.51 5.75 -16.71
CA VAL A 46 -0.71 6.33 -15.37
C VAL A 46 -0.36 7.81 -15.36
N ALA A 47 -0.86 8.52 -14.36
CA ALA A 47 -0.52 9.92 -14.14
C ALA A 47 0.98 10.08 -13.76
N SER A 48 1.53 11.28 -14.01
CA SER A 48 2.95 11.59 -13.83
C SER A 48 3.45 11.47 -12.39
N ASN A 49 2.56 11.46 -11.40
CA ASN A 49 2.90 11.27 -9.99
C ASN A 49 3.06 9.79 -9.60
N ILE A 50 2.70 8.85 -10.47
CA ILE A 50 2.78 7.40 -10.23
C ILE A 50 4.01 6.85 -10.95
N TYR A 51 4.93 6.30 -10.17
CA TYR A 51 6.13 5.64 -10.66
C TYR A 51 5.99 4.13 -10.44
N MET A 52 5.93 3.38 -11.53
CA MET A 52 5.83 1.92 -11.50
C MET A 52 7.17 1.26 -11.77
N GLN A 53 7.51 0.25 -10.97
CA GLN A 53 8.64 -0.65 -11.21
C GLN A 53 8.28 -2.06 -10.74
N ASP A 54 8.89 -3.07 -11.34
CA ASP A 54 8.77 -4.47 -10.91
C ASP A 54 9.45 -4.75 -9.58
N TRP A 55 10.53 -4.01 -9.30
CA TRP A 55 11.30 -4.09 -8.07
C TRP A 55 11.63 -2.71 -7.52
N PHE A 56 11.49 -2.57 -6.20
CA PHE A 56 11.97 -1.40 -5.45
C PHE A 56 12.91 -1.88 -4.35
N PRO A 57 13.96 -1.13 -4.02
CA PRO A 57 14.72 -1.36 -2.80
C PRO A 57 13.88 -0.98 -1.56
N GLN A 58 13.04 -1.93 -1.11
CA GLN A 58 11.97 -1.66 -0.15
C GLN A 58 12.48 -1.04 1.15
N GLN A 59 13.59 -1.51 1.71
CA GLN A 59 14.15 -0.98 2.95
C GLN A 59 14.61 0.48 2.78
N GLU A 60 15.36 0.79 1.71
CA GLU A 60 15.77 2.17 1.42
C GLU A 60 14.57 3.08 1.14
N VAL A 61 13.54 2.58 0.46
CA VAL A 61 12.28 3.32 0.25
C VAL A 61 11.65 3.63 1.61
N LEU A 62 11.44 2.63 2.47
CA LEU A 62 10.80 2.81 3.77
C LEU A 62 11.61 3.70 4.72
N ALA A 63 12.95 3.65 4.64
CA ALA A 63 13.84 4.53 5.41
C ALA A 63 13.81 6.01 4.94
N HIS A 64 13.26 6.28 3.76
CA HIS A 64 13.30 7.63 3.18
C HIS A 64 12.27 8.57 3.85
N LYS A 65 12.72 9.72 4.34
CA LYS A 65 11.93 10.72 5.10
C LYS A 65 10.62 11.21 4.44
N ASN A 66 10.50 11.08 3.12
CA ASN A 66 9.32 11.49 2.36
C ASN A 66 8.26 10.38 2.23
N ILE A 67 8.54 9.15 2.65
CA ILE A 67 7.51 8.13 2.75
C ILE A 67 6.60 8.47 3.92
N LYS A 68 5.30 8.57 3.63
CA LYS A 68 4.25 8.93 4.59
C LYS A 68 3.23 7.82 4.81
N LEU A 69 3.24 6.81 3.95
CA LEU A 69 2.28 5.72 3.94
C LEU A 69 2.86 4.56 3.15
N TYR A 70 2.73 3.36 3.71
CA TYR A 70 3.00 2.10 3.05
C TYR A 70 1.71 1.26 2.94
N ILE A 71 1.30 0.96 1.72
CA ILE A 71 0.17 0.08 1.42
C ILE A 71 0.72 -1.30 1.10
N MET A 72 0.39 -2.30 1.91
CA MET A 72 1.01 -3.62 1.82
C MET A 72 0.08 -4.80 2.10
N HIS A 73 0.48 -5.98 1.64
CA HIS A 73 -0.26 -7.22 1.87
C HIS A 73 -0.17 -7.79 3.30
N GLY A 74 0.74 -7.31 4.15
CA GLY A 74 0.92 -7.84 5.51
C GLY A 74 1.90 -9.00 5.65
N GLY A 75 2.77 -9.25 4.67
CA GLY A 75 3.85 -10.23 4.82
C GLY A 75 4.74 -9.94 6.04
N GLN A 76 5.29 -11.00 6.65
CA GLN A 76 6.03 -10.91 7.91
C GLN A 76 7.24 -9.97 7.85
N ALA A 77 8.05 -10.04 6.79
CA ALA A 77 9.22 -9.17 6.61
C ALA A 77 8.80 -7.70 6.42
N SER A 78 7.84 -7.45 5.52
CA SER A 78 7.33 -6.10 5.24
C SER A 78 6.67 -5.47 6.48
N SER A 79 6.02 -6.28 7.31
CA SER A 79 5.44 -5.84 8.58
C SER A 79 6.52 -5.40 9.58
N LEU A 80 7.62 -6.15 9.68
CA LEU A 80 8.74 -5.80 10.55
C LEU A 80 9.43 -4.51 10.06
N GLU A 81 9.66 -4.38 8.77
CA GLU A 81 10.27 -3.20 8.17
C GLU A 81 9.41 -1.95 8.37
N ALA A 82 8.10 -2.04 8.16
CA ALA A 82 7.17 -0.92 8.37
C ALA A 82 7.22 -0.40 9.82
N VAL A 83 7.24 -1.32 10.79
CA VAL A 83 7.37 -0.99 12.22
C VAL A 83 8.75 -0.41 12.51
N ASN A 84 9.83 -1.02 12.00
CA ASN A 84 11.20 -0.58 12.23
C ASN A 84 11.44 0.86 11.74
N PHE A 85 10.87 1.23 10.59
CA PHE A 85 11.03 2.56 10.01
C PHE A 85 9.95 3.55 10.43
N GLY A 86 8.98 3.15 11.26
CA GLY A 86 7.89 4.02 11.68
C GLY A 86 7.12 4.61 10.48
N VAL A 87 6.79 3.78 9.49
CA VAL A 87 5.93 4.17 8.37
C VAL A 87 4.49 3.69 8.57
N PRO A 88 3.48 4.58 8.64
CA PRO A 88 2.08 4.18 8.80
C PRO A 88 1.62 3.25 7.68
N VAL A 89 0.75 2.29 8.03
CA VAL A 89 0.39 1.19 7.13
C VAL A 89 -1.09 1.18 6.76
N ILE A 90 -1.40 0.93 5.50
CA ILE A 90 -2.68 0.30 5.10
C ILE A 90 -2.39 -1.14 4.72
N GLY A 91 -2.96 -2.08 5.47
CA GLY A 91 -2.78 -3.51 5.25
C GLY A 91 -3.96 -4.13 4.52
N ILE A 92 -3.69 -4.86 3.43
CA ILE A 92 -4.67 -5.60 2.63
C ILE A 92 -4.31 -7.09 2.71
N PRO A 93 -4.78 -7.85 3.71
CA PRO A 93 -4.38 -9.25 3.85
C PRO A 93 -5.19 -10.16 2.92
N PHE A 94 -4.51 -11.14 2.30
CA PHE A 94 -5.09 -12.10 1.36
C PHE A 94 -5.12 -13.52 1.94
N PHE A 95 -4.03 -13.99 2.55
CA PHE A 95 -3.92 -15.37 3.01
C PHE A 95 -2.92 -15.55 4.14
N ALA A 96 -2.89 -16.77 4.71
CA ALA A 96 -1.95 -17.21 5.74
C ALA A 96 -1.90 -16.26 6.96
N ASP A 97 -0.71 -15.82 7.33
CA ASP A 97 -0.42 -15.01 8.51
C ASP A 97 -0.65 -13.50 8.29
N GLN A 98 -0.89 -13.07 7.06
CA GLN A 98 -0.99 -11.66 6.68
C GLN A 98 -2.01 -10.90 7.53
N ARG A 99 -3.20 -11.47 7.73
CA ARG A 99 -4.26 -10.84 8.52
C ARG A 99 -3.86 -10.65 9.98
N ARG A 100 -3.12 -11.61 10.54
CA ARG A 100 -2.61 -11.53 11.92
C ARG A 100 -1.54 -10.44 12.05
N ASN A 101 -0.66 -10.32 11.07
CA ASN A 101 0.40 -9.31 11.06
C ASN A 101 -0.18 -7.89 10.93
N VAL A 102 -1.10 -7.67 9.99
CA VAL A 102 -1.79 -6.38 9.84
C VAL A 102 -2.54 -6.02 11.12
N ARG A 103 -3.27 -6.98 11.73
CA ARG A 103 -3.99 -6.73 13.00
C ARG A 103 -3.07 -6.25 14.11
N ARG A 104 -1.87 -6.82 14.25
CA ARG A 104 -0.87 -6.38 15.24
C ARG A 104 -0.47 -4.91 15.02
N ILE A 105 -0.22 -4.52 13.77
CA ILE A 105 0.11 -3.14 13.41
C ILE A 105 -1.07 -2.20 13.72
N THR A 106 -2.29 -2.59 13.35
CA THR A 106 -3.49 -1.76 13.62
C THR A 106 -3.79 -1.64 15.12
N SER A 107 -3.58 -2.71 15.88
CA SER A 107 -3.77 -2.71 17.35
C SER A 107 -2.73 -1.86 18.06
N ALA A 108 -1.53 -1.73 17.49
CA ALA A 108 -0.50 -0.80 17.96
C ALA A 108 -0.79 0.67 17.57
N GLY A 109 -1.89 0.95 16.85
CA GLY A 109 -2.28 2.31 16.45
C GLY A 109 -1.62 2.80 15.17
N PHE A 110 -0.82 1.95 14.50
CA PHE A 110 0.09 2.38 13.43
C PHE A 110 -0.37 1.97 12.02
N GLY A 111 -1.65 1.64 11.87
CA GLY A 111 -2.20 1.36 10.55
C GLY A 111 -3.69 1.07 10.51
N HIS A 112 -4.18 0.91 9.29
CA HIS A 112 -5.56 0.59 8.96
C HIS A 112 -5.63 -0.75 8.24
N LEU A 113 -6.62 -1.59 8.58
CA LEU A 113 -6.88 -2.87 7.92
C LEU A 113 -7.99 -2.67 6.90
N MET A 114 -7.67 -2.84 5.63
CA MET A 114 -8.63 -2.77 4.53
C MET A 114 -9.06 -4.18 4.12
N ASP A 115 -10.35 -4.34 3.83
CA ASP A 115 -10.91 -5.61 3.37
C ASP A 115 -10.61 -5.81 1.87
N VAL A 116 -10.11 -6.98 1.51
CA VAL A 116 -9.81 -7.34 0.12
C VAL A 116 -11.08 -7.43 -0.73
N ASP A 117 -12.21 -7.72 -0.10
CA ASP A 117 -13.51 -7.78 -0.77
C ASP A 117 -14.13 -6.38 -1.00
N ASN A 118 -13.51 -5.33 -0.45
CA ASN A 118 -13.97 -3.94 -0.56
C ASN A 118 -12.89 -3.00 -1.10
N LEU A 119 -12.40 -3.28 -2.31
CA LEU A 119 -11.41 -2.47 -3.02
C LEU A 119 -12.07 -1.61 -4.09
N THR A 120 -12.76 -0.55 -3.65
CA THR A 120 -13.43 0.45 -4.50
C THR A 120 -12.67 1.78 -4.46
N GLU A 121 -12.89 2.67 -5.43
CA GLU A 121 -12.27 4.01 -5.39
C GLU A 121 -12.58 4.73 -4.06
N SER A 122 -13.82 4.62 -3.58
CA SER A 122 -14.26 5.28 -2.35
C SER A 122 -13.59 4.69 -1.11
N SER A 123 -13.51 3.37 -0.98
CA SER A 123 -12.89 2.73 0.19
C SER A 123 -11.37 2.96 0.22
N ILE A 124 -10.71 2.89 -0.94
CA ILE A 124 -9.27 3.14 -1.07
C ILE A 124 -8.96 4.61 -0.77
N ALA A 125 -9.70 5.56 -1.34
CA ALA A 125 -9.51 6.99 -1.08
C ALA A 125 -9.71 7.33 0.39
N TRP A 126 -10.78 6.81 0.99
CA TRP A 126 -11.06 7.01 2.41
C TRP A 126 -9.95 6.46 3.30
N ALA A 127 -9.47 5.23 3.07
CA ALA A 127 -8.40 4.64 3.87
C ALA A 127 -7.09 5.43 3.78
N ILE A 128 -6.75 5.93 2.58
CA ILE A 128 -5.56 6.76 2.37
C ILE A 128 -5.69 8.11 3.09
N ASP A 129 -6.85 8.75 3.00
CA ASP A 129 -7.13 10.01 3.70
C ASP A 129 -7.05 9.84 5.22
N GLU A 130 -7.71 8.80 5.75
CA GLU A 130 -7.70 8.44 7.16
C GLU A 130 -6.27 8.27 7.69
N VAL A 131 -5.43 7.49 7.02
CA VAL A 131 -4.06 7.24 7.52
C VAL A 131 -3.14 8.46 7.34
N LEU A 132 -3.31 9.25 6.29
CA LEU A 132 -2.44 10.41 6.04
C LEU A 132 -2.80 11.64 6.86
N ASN A 133 -4.08 11.84 7.17
CA ASN A 133 -4.59 13.07 7.78
C ASN A 133 -5.03 12.90 9.23
N ASN A 134 -5.22 11.68 9.73
CA ASN A 134 -5.48 11.45 11.15
C ASN A 134 -4.16 11.40 11.95
N GLU A 135 -4.01 12.32 12.91
CA GLU A 135 -2.84 12.42 13.79
C GLU A 135 -2.57 11.15 14.61
N ARG A 136 -3.59 10.29 14.81
CA ARG A 136 -3.44 9.00 15.48
C ARG A 136 -2.33 8.12 14.88
N TYR A 137 -2.11 8.22 13.57
CA TYR A 137 -1.12 7.40 12.86
C TYR A 137 0.27 8.03 12.79
N LYS A 138 0.45 9.26 13.31
CA LYS A 138 1.72 10.01 13.25
C LYS A 138 2.48 10.02 14.58
N GLN A 139 1.93 9.37 15.62
CA GLN A 139 2.47 9.32 16.98
C GLN A 139 3.22 8.02 17.24
#